data_AF-A0A2N0TZW6-F1
#
_entry.id   AF-A0A2N0TZW6-F1
#
_cell.length_a   1.000
_cell.length_b   1.000
_cell.length_c   1.000
_cell.angle_alpha   90.00
_cell.angle_beta   90.00
_cell.angle_gamma   90.00
#
_symmetry.space_group_name_H-M   'P 1'
#
loop_
_entity.id
_entity.type
_entity.pdbx_description
1 polymer ?
#
loop_
_entity_poly.entity_id
_entity_poly.type
_entity_poly.pdbx_seq_one_letter_code
_entity_poly.pdbx_strand_id
1 'polypeptide(L)' 'MKHTNKKILGKGVKYLAFALPLSLIGPSVLFTAFNNQDHPYYIPVLIVGIIALIAAIFLMFRGIMTIVKSIFD' A
#
# COMPACT_ATOMS: atom_id res chain seq x y z
N MET A 1 -29.37 3.76 -16.31
CA MET A 1 -28.03 3.24 -15.97
C MET A 1 -27.35 4.27 -15.09
N LYS A 2 -26.96 3.93 -13.85
CA LYS A 2 -26.11 4.84 -13.07
C LYS A 2 -24.78 4.96 -13.82
N HIS A 3 -24.39 6.19 -14.19
CA HIS A 3 -23.12 6.41 -14.86
C HIS A 3 -21.99 6.39 -13.82
N THR A 4 -20.96 5.58 -14.05
CA THR A 4 -19.77 5.50 -13.18
C THR A 4 -19.14 6.87 -12.99
N ASN A 5 -18.86 7.23 -11.73
CA ASN A 5 -18.19 8.48 -11.41
C ASN A 5 -16.68 8.38 -11.68
N LYS A 6 -16.25 8.77 -12.89
CA LYS A 6 -14.85 8.72 -13.35
C LYS A 6 -13.87 9.45 -12.42
N LYS A 7 -14.30 10.52 -11.75
CA LYS A 7 -13.47 11.28 -10.81
C LYS A 7 -13.13 10.46 -9.57
N ILE A 8 -14.11 9.76 -9.00
CA ILE A 8 -13.93 8.88 -7.85
C ILE A 8 -13.14 7.64 -8.26
N LEU A 9 -13.45 7.08 -9.43
CA LEU A 9 -12.71 5.94 -10.00
C LEU A 9 -11.21 6.22 -10.09
N GLY A 10 -10.84 7.36 -10.68
CA GLY A 10 -9.45 7.79 -10.80
C GLY A 10 -8.75 7.97 -9.44
N LYS A 11 -9.47 8.38 -8.40
CA LYS A 11 -8.93 8.47 -7.04
C LYS A 11 -8.64 7.07 -6.46
N GLY A 12 -9.54 6.11 -6.68
CA GLY A 12 -9.33 4.72 -6.30
C GLY A 12 -8.11 4.10 -6.99
N VAL A 13 -7.97 4.31 -8.30
CA VAL A 13 -6.81 3.86 -9.08
C VAL A 13 -5.52 4.49 -8.55
N LYS A 14 -5.51 5.78 -8.20
CA LYS A 14 -4.33 6.43 -7.60
C LYS A 14 -3.91 5.77 -6.29
N TYR A 15 -4.85 5.43 -5.40
CA TYR A 15 -4.52 4.73 -4.17
C TYR A 15 -3.87 3.37 -4.44
N LEU A 16 -4.40 2.60 -5.40
CA LEU A 16 -3.80 1.32 -5.80
C LEU A 16 -2.42 1.49 -6.44
N ALA A 17 -2.23 2.53 -7.26
CA ALA A 17 -0.94 2.84 -7.88
C ALA A 17 0.15 3.16 -6.84
N PHE A 18 -0.20 3.82 -5.72
CA PHE A 18 0.72 4.00 -4.61
C PHE A 18 0.90 2.74 -3.75
N ALA A 19 -0.14 1.92 -3.61
CA ALA A 19 -0.05 0.68 -2.84
C ALA A 19 0.92 -0.34 -3.48
N LEU A 20 0.94 -0.41 -4.82
CA LEU A 20 1.77 -1.35 -5.58
C LEU A 20 3.27 -1.25 -5.24
N PRO A 21 3.95 -0.09 -5.35
CA PRO A 21 5.36 0.00 -4.97
C PRO A 21 5.59 -0.28 -3.48
N LEU A 22 4.71 0.18 -2.57
CA LEU A 22 4.85 -0.13 -1.14
C LEU A 22 4.73 -1.63 -0.85
N SER A 23 3.87 -2.36 -1.57
CA SER A 23 3.74 -3.82 -1.43
C SER A 23 4.97 -4.60 -1.88
N LEU A 24 5.84 -3.99 -2.69
CA LEU A 24 7.12 -4.58 -3.08
C LEU A 24 8.23 -4.14 -2.11
N ILE A 25 8.28 -2.84 -1.78
CA ILE A 25 9.30 -2.26 -0.90
C ILE A 25 9.21 -2.85 0.51
N GLY A 26 8.01 -2.96 1.08
CA GLY A 26 7.81 -3.46 2.45
C GLY A 26 8.45 -4.84 2.67
N PRO A 27 8.09 -5.88 1.90
CA PRO A 27 8.71 -7.20 1.99
C PRO A 27 10.21 -7.20 1.72
N SER A 28 10.69 -6.44 0.73
CA SER A 28 12.13 -6.35 0.43
C SER A 28 12.91 -5.76 1.60
N VAL A 29 12.41 -4.67 2.19
CA VAL A 29 13.04 -4.03 3.37
C VAL A 29 13.02 -4.98 4.57
N LEU A 30 11.91 -5.68 4.81
CA LEU A 30 11.84 -6.69 5.87
C LEU A 30 12.80 -7.85 5.65
N PHE A 31 12.90 -8.35 4.42
CA PHE A 31 13.85 -9.39 4.07
C PHE A 31 15.27 -8.95 4.39
N THR A 32 15.65 -7.72 4.01
CA THR A 32 16.96 -7.17 4.37
C THR A 32 17.12 -7.05 5.89
N ALA A 33 16.14 -6.55 6.63
CA ALA A 33 16.22 -6.45 8.09
C ALA A 33 16.43 -7.83 8.75
N PHE A 34 15.63 -8.84 8.36
CA PHE A 34 15.72 -10.17 8.94
C PHE A 34 17.05 -10.89 8.65
N ASN A 35 17.73 -10.55 7.55
CA ASN A 35 19.06 -11.06 7.22
C ASN A 35 20.21 -10.28 7.88
N ASN A 36 19.94 -9.15 8.54
CA ASN A 36 20.96 -8.25 9.11
C ASN A 36 20.68 -7.94 10.59
N GLN A 37 20.37 -8.96 11.39
CA GLN A 37 19.94 -8.79 12.79
C GLN A 37 21.04 -8.22 13.70
N ASP A 38 22.31 -8.51 13.41
CA ASP A 38 23.46 -8.00 14.16
C ASP A 38 23.84 -6.55 13.82
N HIS A 39 23.19 -5.95 12.80
CA HIS A 39 23.52 -4.61 12.35
C HIS A 39 22.90 -3.55 13.26
N PRO A 40 23.60 -2.44 13.59
CA PRO A 40 23.08 -1.38 14.48
C PRO A 40 21.75 -0.77 14.00
N TYR A 41 21.47 -0.82 12.69
CA TYR A 41 20.23 -0.32 12.10
C TYR A 41 19.12 -1.38 11.95
N TYR A 42 19.27 -2.58 12.50
CA TYR A 42 18.25 -3.64 12.41
C TYR A 42 16.85 -3.16 12.83
N ILE A 43 16.73 -2.60 14.03
CA ILE A 43 15.44 -2.15 14.58
C ILE A 43 14.82 -1.01 13.74
N PRO A 44 15.55 0.07 13.37
CA PRO A 44 15.03 1.10 12.48
C PRO A 44 14.52 0.56 11.13
N VAL A 45 15.30 -0.30 10.46
CA VAL A 45 14.95 -0.84 9.14
C VAL A 45 13.74 -1.78 9.23
N LEU A 46 13.67 -2.59 10.29
CA LEU A 46 12.52 -3.45 10.59
C LEU A 46 11.23 -2.62 10.72
N ILE A 47 11.27 -1.53 11.50
CA ILE A 47 10.12 -0.64 11.69
C ILE A 47 9.67 -0.03 10.36
N VAL A 48 10.61 0.45 9.53
CA VAL A 48 10.29 1.01 8.20
C VAL A 48 9.59 -0.02 7.32
N GLY A 49 10.07 -1.26 7.29
CA GLY A 49 9.44 -2.34 6.52
C GLY A 49 8.01 -2.65 6.98
N ILE A 50 7.78 -2.71 8.30
CA ILE A 50 6.44 -2.93 8.87
C ILE A 50 5.49 -1.77 8.52
N ILE A 51 5.94 -0.52 8.69
CA ILE A 51 5.13 0.67 8.36
C ILE A 51 4.78 0.67 6.86
N ALA A 52 5.73 0.35 5.98
CA ALA A 52 5.50 0.29 4.55
C ALA A 52 4.42 -0.76 4.20
N LEU A 53 4.44 -1.94 4.83
CA LEU A 53 3.41 -2.97 4.64
C LEU A 53 2.03 -2.53 5.14
N ILE A 54 1.95 -1.95 6.34
CA ILE A 54 0.69 -1.43 6.88
C ILE A 54 0.10 -0.37 5.95
N ALA A 55 0.94 0.55 5.47
CA ALA A 55 0.53 1.57 4.52
C ALA A 55 0.08 0.98 3.18
N ALA A 56 0.77 -0.03 2.64
CA ALA A 56 0.36 -0.73 1.43
C ALA A 56 -1.04 -1.35 1.58
N ILE A 57 -1.25 -2.09 2.68
CA ILE A 57 -2.53 -2.74 2.98
C ILE A 57 -3.64 -1.69 3.11
N PHE A 58 -3.39 -0.63 3.87
CA PHE A 58 -4.35 0.47 4.03
C PHE A 58 -4.73 1.10 2.69
N LEU A 59 -3.75 1.41 1.84
CA LEU A 59 -3.99 1.99 0.51
C LEU A 59 -4.71 1.03 -0.42
N MET A 60 -4.42 -0.29 -0.37
CA MET A 60 -5.15 -1.30 -1.14
C MET A 60 -6.64 -1.31 -0.77
N PHE A 61 -6.96 -1.44 0.52
CA PHE A 61 -8.36 -1.44 0.96
C PHE A 61 -9.08 -0.14 0.61
N ARG A 62 -8.43 1.01 0.83
CA ARG A 62 -8.99 2.32 0.47
C ARG A 62 -9.19 2.47 -1.03
N GLY A 63 -8.26 1.98 -1.85
CA GLY A 63 -8.34 1.99 -3.31
C GLY A 63 -9.52 1.17 -3.81
N ILE A 64 -9.61 -0.10 -3.41
CA ILE A 64 -10.71 -1.00 -3.80
C ILE A 64 -12.06 -0.41 -3.38
N MET A 65 -12.21 0.02 -2.12
CA MET A 65 -13.45 0.60 -1.63
C MET A 65 -13.85 1.87 -2.40
N THR A 66 -12.88 2.69 -2.79
CA THR A 66 -13.14 3.90 -3.59
C THR A 66 -13.59 3.56 -5.01
N ILE A 67 -13.01 2.52 -5.62
CA ILE A 67 -13.43 2.02 -6.94
C ILE A 67 -14.86 1.48 -6.88
N VAL A 68 -15.18 0.64 -5.90
CA VAL A 68 -16.53 0.07 -5.71
C VAL A 68 -17.56 1.21 -5.58
N LYS A 69 -17.29 2.19 -4.71
CA LYS A 69 -18.16 3.36 -4.58
C LYS A 69 -18.35 4.11 -5.91
N SER A 70 -17.30 4.26 -6.71
CA SER A 70 -17.43 4.97 -8.00
C SER A 70 -18.34 4.28 -9.03
N ILE A 71 -18.54 2.97 -8.89
CA ILE A 71 -19.32 2.14 -9.82
C ILE A 71 -20.77 2.04 -9.36
N PHE A 72 -21.00 1.84 -8.06
CA PHE A 72 -22.32 1.50 -7.51
C PHE A 72 -23.06 2.68 -6.88
N ASP A 73 -22.34 3.73 -6.44
CA ASP A 73 -22.94 4.94 -5.88
C ASP A 73 -23.17 5.99 -6.97
#